data_AF-A0A7S3F715-F1
#
_entry.id   AF-A0A7S3F715-F1
#
_cell.length_a   1.000
_cell.length_b   1.000
_cell.length_c   1.000
_cell.angle_alpha   90.00
_cell.angle_beta   90.00
_cell.angle_gamma   90.00
#
_symmetry.space_group_name_H-M   'P 1'
#
loop_
_entity.id
_entity.type
_entity.pdbx_description
1 polymer ?
#
loop_
_entity_poly.entity_id
_entity_poly.type
_entity_poly.pdbx_seq_one_letter_code
_entity_poly.pdbx_strand_id
1 'polypeptide(L)'
;MGDGELAAQLMLEDATEQECTDPDTFKRGVQRIVDGIGLGARGSFNLESLRIGDVLLEVTGLIRTHRVKVEPNMTTMFTAIIVLEGLGRQLDPTCDLFDVALPLLVA
;
A
#
# COMPACT_ATOMS: atom_id res chain seq x y z
N MET A 1 -13.02 -9.06 1.20
CA MET A 1 -12.40 -8.18 0.18
C MET A 1 -11.82 -6.99 0.93
N GLY A 2 -10.61 -6.55 0.57
CA GLY A 2 -10.16 -5.23 0.99
C GLY A 2 -10.97 -4.17 0.22
N ASP A 3 -11.35 -3.09 0.88
CA ASP A 3 -12.09 -1.98 0.28
C ASP A 3 -11.11 -0.89 -0.14
N GLY A 4 -10.57 -1.01 -1.35
CA GLY A 4 -9.59 -0.08 -1.90
C GLY A 4 -10.22 1.27 -2.27
N GLU A 5 -11.48 1.29 -2.68
CA GLU A 5 -12.19 2.54 -2.95
C GLU A 5 -12.41 3.34 -1.66
N LEU A 6 -12.79 2.69 -0.55
CA LEU A 6 -12.89 3.33 0.76
C LEU A 6 -11.52 3.82 1.24
N ALA A 7 -10.47 3.00 1.12
CA ALA A 7 -9.13 3.42 1.49
C ALA A 7 -8.70 4.68 0.71
N ALA A 8 -8.91 4.70 -0.60
CA ALA A 8 -8.64 5.86 -1.44
C ALA A 8 -9.50 7.07 -1.09
N GLN A 9 -10.77 6.87 -0.74
CA GLN A 9 -11.64 7.93 -0.26
C GLN A 9 -11.08 8.56 1.01
N LEU A 10 -10.67 7.76 1.99
CA LEU A 10 -10.09 8.26 3.24
C LEU A 10 -8.78 9.02 2.98
N MET A 11 -7.96 8.57 2.04
CA MET A 11 -6.75 9.30 1.64
C MET A 11 -7.05 10.66 1.00
N LEU A 12 -8.18 10.79 0.29
CA LEU A 12 -8.64 12.05 -0.28
C LEU A 12 -9.25 12.98 0.77
N GLU A 13 -9.93 12.43 1.77
CA GLU A 13 -10.52 13.18 2.89
C GLU A 13 -9.46 13.69 3.86
N ASP A 14 -8.40 12.91 4.09
CA ASP A 14 -7.26 13.25 4.93
C ASP A 14 -6.24 14.17 4.21
N ALA A 15 -6.38 14.34 2.89
CA ALA A 15 -5.49 15.18 2.11
C ALA A 15 -5.49 16.63 2.63
N THR A 16 -4.30 17.14 2.92
CA THR A 16 -4.08 18.49 3.48
C THR A 16 -4.67 19.59 2.60
N GLU A 17 -4.68 19.40 1.28
CA GLU A 17 -5.44 20.21 0.33
C GLU A 17 -5.98 19.33 -0.81
N GLN A 18 -7.21 19.59 -1.24
CA GLN A 18 -7.86 18.81 -2.31
C GLN A 18 -7.50 19.36 -3.69
N GLU A 19 -6.34 18.96 -4.20
CA GLU A 19 -5.91 19.22 -5.58
C GLU A 19 -6.11 18.02 -6.52
N CYS A 20 -6.79 16.97 -6.03
CA CYS A 20 -7.03 15.78 -6.84
C CYS A 20 -7.89 16.13 -8.06
N THR A 21 -7.32 15.91 -9.25
CA THR A 21 -7.96 16.26 -10.52
C THR A 21 -9.02 15.26 -10.97
N ASP A 22 -8.88 13.99 -10.58
CA ASP A 22 -9.84 12.92 -10.89
C ASP A 22 -9.93 11.92 -9.72
N PRO A 23 -10.76 12.22 -8.70
CA PRO A 23 -10.94 11.39 -7.52
C PRO A 23 -11.46 9.98 -7.84
N ASP A 24 -12.34 9.84 -8.84
CA ASP A 24 -12.96 8.55 -9.15
C ASP A 24 -11.96 7.61 -9.83
N THR A 25 -11.10 8.12 -10.72
CA THR A 25 -10.03 7.32 -11.32
C THR A 25 -8.98 6.94 -10.29
N PHE A 26 -8.67 7.81 -9.32
CA PHE A 26 -7.81 7.48 -8.19
C PHE A 26 -8.38 6.32 -7.36
N LYS A 27 -9.66 6.40 -6.95
CA LYS A 27 -10.35 5.34 -6.19
C LYS A 27 -10.33 3.99 -6.92
N ARG A 28 -10.73 3.97 -8.20
CA ARG A 28 -10.66 2.77 -9.04
C ARG A 28 -9.23 2.25 -9.21
N GLY A 29 -8.25 3.15 -9.22
CA GLY A 29 -6.83 2.81 -9.27
C GLY A 29 -6.39 2.02 -8.05
N VAL A 30 -6.71 2.52 -6.86
CA VAL A 30 -6.39 1.83 -5.60
C VAL A 30 -7.15 0.52 -5.48
N GLN A 31 -8.42 0.47 -5.89
CA GLN A 31 -9.18 -0.79 -5.93
C GLN A 31 -8.51 -1.83 -6.84
N ARG A 32 -8.02 -1.43 -8.03
CA ARG A 32 -7.28 -2.34 -8.92
C ARG A 32 -6.01 -2.89 -8.29
N ILE A 33 -5.29 -2.09 -7.49
CA ILE A 33 -4.13 -2.56 -6.72
C ILE A 33 -4.59 -3.62 -5.72
N VAL A 34 -5.64 -3.33 -4.93
CA VAL A 34 -6.18 -4.25 -3.92
C VAL A 34 -6.67 -5.56 -4.55
N ASP A 35 -7.37 -5.49 -5.70
CA ASP A 35 -7.84 -6.66 -6.45
C ASP A 35 -6.67 -7.49 -7.02
N GLY A 36 -5.57 -6.83 -7.38
CA GLY A 36 -4.35 -7.47 -7.88
C GLY A 36 -3.58 -8.24 -6.81
N ILE A 37 -3.86 -7.99 -5.53
CA ILE A 37 -3.28 -8.75 -4.44
C ILE A 37 -4.02 -10.09 -4.33
N GLY A 38 -3.50 -11.10 -5.03
CA GLY A 38 -4.06 -12.45 -5.05
C GLY A 38 -4.17 -13.07 -3.65
N LEU A 39 -5.39 -13.41 -3.24
CA LEU A 39 -5.65 -14.23 -2.06
C LEU A 39 -5.33 -15.69 -2.39
N GLY A 40 -4.49 -16.34 -1.59
CA GLY A 40 -4.36 -17.79 -1.60
C GLY A 40 -5.67 -18.46 -1.15
N ALA A 41 -5.75 -19.78 -1.33
CA ALA A 41 -6.96 -20.62 -1.18
C ALA A 41 -7.71 -20.55 0.17
N ARG A 42 -7.24 -19.76 1.15
CA ARG A 42 -7.84 -19.61 2.48
C ARG A 42 -8.24 -18.18 2.84
N GLY A 43 -8.21 -17.23 1.90
CA GLY A 43 -8.43 -15.82 2.22
C GLY A 43 -7.27 -15.19 3.01
N SER A 44 -6.15 -15.90 3.12
CA SER A 44 -4.86 -15.33 3.47
C SER A 44 -4.26 -14.72 2.21
N PHE A 45 -3.73 -13.51 2.32
CA PHE A 45 -2.75 -13.00 1.38
C PHE A 45 -1.72 -14.10 1.10
N ASN A 46 -1.39 -14.36 -0.17
CA ASN A 46 -0.26 -15.24 -0.49
C ASN A 46 1.04 -14.44 -0.29
N LEU A 47 1.30 -14.09 0.98
CA LEU A 47 2.30 -13.10 1.44
C LEU A 47 3.71 -13.50 1.01
N GLU A 48 3.97 -14.81 0.93
CA GLU A 48 5.24 -15.40 0.50
C GLU A 48 5.70 -14.89 -0.89
N SER A 49 4.75 -14.49 -1.74
CA SER A 49 5.03 -13.94 -3.08
C SER A 49 4.74 -12.44 -3.21
N LEU A 50 4.05 -11.83 -2.25
CA LEU A 50 3.62 -10.45 -2.31
C LEU A 50 4.73 -9.53 -1.81
N ARG A 51 5.17 -8.60 -2.64
CA ARG A 51 6.13 -7.56 -2.24
C ARG A 51 5.36 -6.31 -1.83
N ILE A 52 5.24 -6.05 -0.53
CA ILE A 52 4.44 -4.92 -0.03
C ILE A 52 4.98 -3.57 -0.48
N GLY A 53 6.29 -3.47 -0.67
CA GLY A 53 6.99 -2.32 -1.22
C GLY A 53 6.55 -2.02 -2.65
N ASP A 54 6.33 -3.05 -3.47
CA ASP A 54 5.82 -2.86 -4.84
C ASP A 54 4.39 -2.30 -4.81
N VAL A 55 3.53 -2.84 -3.93
CA VAL A 55 2.17 -2.32 -3.69
C VAL A 55 2.20 -0.86 -3.24
N LEU A 56 3.04 -0.51 -2.26
CA LEU A 56 3.17 0.86 -1.76
C LEU A 56 3.76 1.79 -2.83
N LEU A 57 4.69 1.32 -3.66
CA LEU A 57 5.22 2.07 -4.78
C LEU A 57 4.12 2.38 -5.81
N GLU A 58 3.28 1.40 -6.16
CA GLU A 58 2.13 1.61 -7.05
C GLU A 58 1.14 2.64 -6.48
N VAL A 59 0.80 2.53 -5.20
CA VAL A 59 -0.05 3.51 -4.51
C VAL A 59 0.58 4.90 -4.54
N THR A 60 1.88 5.04 -4.23
CA THR A 60 2.57 6.34 -4.32
C THR A 60 2.60 6.89 -5.74
N GLY A 61 2.63 6.02 -6.76
CA GLY A 61 2.50 6.39 -8.16
C GLY A 61 1.12 6.99 -8.47
N LEU A 62 0.04 6.38 -7.97
CA LEU A 62 -1.32 6.91 -8.13
C LEU A 62 -1.50 8.26 -7.43
N ILE A 63 -0.99 8.40 -6.20
CA ILE A 63 -0.99 9.65 -5.43
C ILE A 63 -0.34 10.77 -6.25
N ARG A 64 0.87 10.52 -6.78
CA ARG A 64 1.60 11.50 -7.61
C ARG A 64 0.87 11.84 -8.90
N THR A 65 0.34 10.83 -9.59
CA THR A 65 -0.37 11.00 -10.86
C THR A 65 -1.61 11.86 -10.71
N HIS A 66 -2.39 11.63 -9.65
CA HIS A 66 -3.64 12.34 -9.41
C HIS A 66 -3.48 13.61 -8.56
N ARG A 67 -2.25 13.92 -8.11
CA ARG A 67 -1.91 15.07 -7.25
C ARG A 67 -2.64 15.06 -5.91
N VAL A 68 -2.78 13.88 -5.31
CA VAL A 68 -3.35 13.76 -3.96
C VAL A 68 -2.31 14.27 -2.95
N LYS A 69 -2.62 15.34 -2.21
CA LYS A 69 -1.73 15.89 -1.17
C LYS A 69 -1.91 15.15 0.16
N VAL A 70 -1.45 13.92 0.18
CA VAL A 70 -1.39 13.09 1.39
C VAL A 70 -0.51 13.72 2.48
N GLU A 71 -0.84 13.42 3.74
CA GLU A 71 -0.07 13.86 4.89
C GLU A 71 1.42 13.42 4.78
N PRO A 72 2.39 14.30 5.11
CA PRO A 72 3.82 13.95 5.08
C PRO A 72 4.19 12.71 5.91
N ASN A 73 3.49 12.48 7.03
CA ASN A 73 3.73 11.32 7.89
C ASN A 73 3.39 10.01 7.19
N MET A 74 2.28 9.96 6.44
CA MET A 74 1.90 8.78 5.67
C MET A 74 2.94 8.45 4.58
N THR A 75 3.45 9.46 3.88
CA THR A 75 4.51 9.28 2.86
C THR A 75 5.81 8.79 3.48
N THR A 76 6.16 9.29 4.67
CA THR A 76 7.34 8.86 5.42
C THR A 76 7.23 7.41 5.85
N MET A 77 6.05 7.01 6.35
CA MET A 77 5.76 5.62 6.71
C MET A 77 5.88 4.69 5.50
N PHE A 78 5.29 5.04 4.35
CA PHE A 78 5.43 4.24 3.13
C PHE A 78 6.89 4.07 2.72
N THR A 79 7.66 5.16 2.77
CA THR A 79 9.09 5.14 2.44
C THR A 79 9.86 4.24 3.39
N ALA A 80 9.58 4.31 4.70
CA ALA A 80 10.22 3.47 5.70
C ALA A 80 9.96 1.98 5.43
N ILE A 81 8.73 1.60 5.08
CA ILE A 81 8.37 0.21 4.75
C ILE A 81 9.08 -0.26 3.47
N ILE A 82 9.06 0.56 2.41
CA ILE A 82 9.72 0.24 1.14
C ILE A 82 11.23 0.02 1.35
N VAL A 83 11.88 0.89 2.12
CA VAL A 83 13.30 0.78 2.44
C VAL A 83 13.57 -0.45 3.32
N LEU A 84 12.73 -0.69 4.32
CA LEU A 84 12.87 -1.82 5.23
C LEU A 84 12.76 -3.15 4.48
N GLU A 85 11.78 -3.30 3.58
CA GLU A 85 11.68 -4.50 2.75
C GLU A 85 12.86 -4.63 1.79
N GLY A 86 13.28 -3.53 1.15
CA GLY A 86 14.43 -3.52 0.26
C GLY A 86 15.73 -3.94 0.95
N LEU A 87 15.93 -3.53 2.20
CA LEU A 87 17.07 -3.96 3.03
C LEU A 87 16.91 -5.41 3.51
N GLY A 88 15.71 -5.79 3.96
CA GLY A 88 15.40 -7.15 4.39
C GLY A 88 15.69 -8.18 3.30
N ARG A 89 15.23 -7.92 2.07
CA ARG A 89 15.46 -8.79 0.91
C ARG A 89 16.91 -8.83 0.42
N GLN A 90 17.68 -7.76 0.63
CA GLN A 90 19.12 -7.77 0.34
C GLN A 90 19.90 -8.68 1.30
N LEU A 91 19.43 -8.81 2.55
CA LEU A 91 20.05 -9.66 3.56
C LEU A 91 19.52 -11.10 3.50
N ASP A 92 18.21 -11.27 3.30
CA ASP A 92 17.51 -12.54 3.14
C ASP A 92 16.52 -12.45 1.97
N PRO A 93 16.85 -13.01 0.79
CA PRO A 93 16.01 -12.95 -0.40
C PRO A 93 14.62 -13.58 -0.24
N THR A 94 14.44 -14.44 0.77
CA THR A 94 13.18 -15.12 1.09
C THR A 94 12.37 -14.43 2.19
N CYS A 95 12.85 -13.29 2.69
CA CYS A 95 12.17 -12.52 3.72
C CYS A 95 10.77 -12.07 3.29
N ASP A 96 9.77 -12.47 4.07
CA ASP A 96 8.41 -11.94 4.04
C ASP A 96 8.25 -10.93 5.18
N LEU A 97 8.07 -9.65 4.84
CA LEU A 97 7.92 -8.59 5.85
C LEU A 97 6.65 -8.78 6.70
N PHE A 98 5.60 -9.40 6.16
CA PHE A 98 4.38 -9.64 6.90
C PHE A 98 4.52 -10.78 7.91
N ASP A 99 5.32 -11.81 7.64
CA ASP A 99 5.61 -12.85 8.63
C ASP A 99 6.30 -12.26 9.87
N VAL A 100 7.13 -11.24 9.67
CA VAL A 100 7.78 -10.51 10.78
C VAL A 100 6.81 -9.55 11.47
N ALA A 101 5.96 -8.85 10.70
CA ALA A 101 5.08 -7.80 11.23
C ALA A 101 3.80 -8.33 11.88
N LEU A 102 3.19 -9.39 11.36
CA LEU A 102 1.92 -9.94 11.85
C LEU A 102 1.95 -10.25 13.35
N PRO A 103 2.98 -10.94 13.91
CA PRO A 103 3.06 -11.20 15.35
C PRO A 103 3.12 -9.93 16.21
N LEU A 104 3.61 -8.82 15.66
CA LEU A 104 3.72 -7.54 16.37
C LEU A 104 2.40 -6.76 16.39
N LEU A 105 1.47 -7.05 15.46
CA LEU A 105 0.18 -6.37 15.32
C LEU A 105 -0.92 -6.98 16.20
N VAL A 106 -0.80 -8.24 16.57
CA VAL A 106 -1.75 -8.96 17.46
C VAL A 106 -1.25 -9.05 18.91
N ALA A 107 -0.14 -8.39 19.23
CA ALA A 107 0.45 -8.34 20.57
C ALA A 107 -0.23 -7.31 21.48
#